data_AF-A0A3D3Q7F6-F1
#
_entry.id   AF-A0A3D3Q7F6-F1
#
_cell.length_a   1.000
_cell.length_b   1.000
_cell.length_c   1.000
_cell.angle_alpha   90.00
_cell.angle_beta   90.00
_cell.angle_gamma   90.00
#
_symmetry.space_group_name_H-M   'P 1'
#
loop_
_entity.id
_entity.type
_entity.pdbx_description
1 polymer ?
#
loop_
_entity_poly.entity_id
_entity_poly.type
_entity_poly.pdbx_seq_one_letter_code
_entity_poly.pdbx_strand_id
1 'polypeptide(L)' 'MTALIAAAPSKAIVALIPALPLAGAAVLLLFGKRLKGELAGWLGSATIAGAFVLSLVTLLTLTGNPSSGRVFVLHL' A
#
# COMPACT_ATOMS: atom_id res chain seq x y z
N MET A 1 -10.61 -5.48 13.71
CA MET A 1 -9.97 -5.98 12.47
C MET A 1 -10.98 -6.31 11.37
N THR A 2 -12.11 -6.96 11.67
CA THR A 2 -13.13 -7.35 10.69
C THR A 2 -13.75 -6.18 9.89
N ALA A 3 -13.95 -5.02 10.52
CA ALA A 3 -14.53 -3.84 9.87
C ALA A 3 -13.64 -3.22 8.77
N LEU A 4 -12.31 -3.34 8.88
CA LEU A 4 -11.37 -2.79 7.90
C LEU A 4 -11.40 -3.56 6.58
N ILE A 5 -11.71 -4.87 6.65
CA ILE A 5 -11.69 -5.77 5.49
C ILE A 5 -13.04 -5.72 4.73
N ALA A 6 -14.15 -5.39 5.41
CA ALA A 6 -15.48 -5.37 4.81
C ALA A 6 -15.74 -4.17 3.88
N ALA A 7 -15.00 -3.06 4.03
CA ALA A 7 -15.16 -1.88 3.18
C ALA A 7 -14.33 -2.03 1.89
N ALA A 8 -14.95 -1.83 0.72
CA ALA A 8 -14.24 -1.86 -0.55
C ALA A 8 -13.02 -0.90 -0.54
N PRO A 9 -11.85 -1.33 -1.03
CA PRO A 9 -10.66 -0.49 -0.99
C PRO A 9 -10.90 0.70 -1.92
N SER A 10 -10.88 1.91 -1.35
CA SER A 10 -11.04 3.11 -2.14
C SER A 10 -9.82 3.31 -3.06
N LYS A 11 -10.01 3.99 -4.20
CA LYS A 11 -8.91 4.33 -5.12
C LYS A 11 -7.74 5.02 -4.38
N ALA A 12 -8.04 5.81 -3.36
CA ALA A 12 -7.06 6.47 -2.51
C ALA A 12 -6.20 5.48 -1.68
N ILE A 13 -6.82 4.44 -1.11
CA ILE A 13 -6.09 3.39 -0.37
C ILE A 13 -5.19 2.59 -1.31
N VAL A 14 -5.69 2.23 -2.49
CA VAL A 14 -4.90 1.49 -3.49
C VAL A 14 -3.70 2.32 -3.95
N ALA A 15 -3.88 3.63 -4.13
CA ALA A 15 -2.80 4.55 -4.49
C ALA A 15 -1.71 4.66 -3.41
N LEU A 16 -2.02 4.42 -2.13
CA LEU A 16 -1.02 4.43 -1.06
C LEU A 16 -0.01 3.29 -1.16
N ILE A 17 -0.35 2.17 -1.79
CA ILE A 17 0.54 1.01 -1.92
C ILE A 17 1.87 1.39 -2.61
N PRO A 18 1.86 2.00 -3.82
CA PRO A 18 3.10 2.51 -4.41
C PRO A 18 3.53 3.88 -3.84
N ALA A 19 2.61 4.69 -3.32
CA ALA A 19 2.97 6.02 -2.83
C ALA A 19 3.79 5.97 -1.52
N LEU A 20 3.55 5.01 -0.62
CA LEU A 20 4.34 4.87 0.61
C LEU A 20 5.84 4.62 0.33
N PRO A 21 6.21 3.63 -0.50
CA PRO A 21 7.60 3.41 -0.89
C PRO A 21 8.21 4.60 -1.62
N LEU A 22 7.45 5.25 -2.51
CA LEU A 22 7.93 6.45 -3.22
C LEU A 22 8.17 7.63 -2.28
N ALA A 23 7.29 7.85 -1.31
CA ALA A 23 7.45 8.87 -0.28
C ALA A 23 8.68 8.56 0.59
N GLY A 24 8.85 7.30 1.00
CA GLY A 24 10.05 6.82 1.71
C GLY A 24 11.33 7.08 0.93
N ALA A 25 11.34 6.69 -0.35
CA ALA A 25 12.46 6.93 -1.26
C ALA A 25 12.75 8.42 -1.44
N ALA A 26 11.72 9.26 -1.60
CA ALA A 26 11.88 10.71 -1.73
C ALA A 26 12.48 11.32 -0.46
N VAL A 27 12.03 10.91 0.74
CA VAL A 27 12.60 11.37 2.00
C VAL A 27 14.06 10.92 2.13
N LEU A 28 14.38 9.67 1.79
CA LEU A 28 15.76 9.16 1.83
C LEU A 28 16.67 9.85 0.79
N LEU A 29 16.16 10.18 -0.39
CA LEU A 29 16.92 10.90 -1.41
C LEU A 29 17.23 12.33 -0.96
N LEU A 30 16.25 13.05 -0.41
CA LEU A 30 16.40 14.46 -0.05
C LEU A 30 17.07 14.66 1.31
N PHE A 31 16.82 13.75 2.26
CA PHE A 31 17.22 13.91 3.66
C PHE A 31 18.01 12.73 4.22
N GLY A 32 18.24 11.67 3.45
CA GLY A 32 18.95 10.45 3.90
C GLY A 32 20.34 10.72 4.45
N LYS A 33 21.08 11.68 3.87
CA LYS A 33 22.40 12.08 4.41
C LYS A 33 22.32 12.75 5.79
N ARG A 34 21.16 13.30 6.17
CA ARG A 34 20.91 13.91 7.49
C ARG A 34 20.39 12.89 8.50
N LEU A 35 19.79 11.80 8.03
CA LEU A 35 19.39 10.65 8.85
C LEU A 35 20.64 9.86 9.24
N LYS A 36 21.14 10.08 10.46
CA LYS A 36 22.33 9.40 10.98
C LYS A 36 22.01 7.96 11.37
N GLY A 37 22.97 7.05 11.17
CA GLY A 37 22.91 5.67 11.64
C GLY A 37 21.86 4.83 10.92
N GLU A 38 21.29 3.86 11.64
CA GLU A 38 20.34 2.87 11.13
C GLU A 38 18.94 3.43 10.79
N LEU A 39 18.64 4.69 11.15
CA LEU A 39 17.32 5.31 10.94
C LEU A 39 16.90 5.33 9.46
N ALA A 40 17.84 5.56 8.55
CA ALA A 40 17.56 5.52 7.11
C ALA A 40 17.10 4.12 6.65
N GLY A 41 17.75 3.07 7.17
CA GLY A 41 17.38 1.68 6.88
C GLY A 41 16.00 1.35 7.47
N TRP A 42 15.75 1.73 8.72
CA TRP A 42 14.45 1.53 9.37
C TRP A 42 13.32 2.26 8.65
N LEU A 43 13.53 3.49 8.20
CA LEU A 43 12.54 4.23 7.42
C LEU A 43 12.19 3.51 6.12
N GLY A 44 13.21 3.04 5.38
CA GLY A 44 13.01 2.24 4.18
C GLY A 44 12.18 0.99 4.46
N SER A 45 12.61 0.18 5.43
CA SER A 45 11.90 -1.04 5.83
C SER A 45 10.47 -0.78 6.27
N ALA A 46 10.22 0.28 7.05
CA ALA A 46 8.87 0.63 7.53
C ALA A 46 7.93 1.01 6.37
N THR A 47 8.42 1.75 5.37
CA THR A 47 7.60 2.14 4.21
C THR A 47 7.21 0.95 3.34
N ILE A 48 8.14 0.00 3.16
CA ILE A 48 7.86 -1.26 2.45
C ILE A 48 6.91 -2.16 3.25
N ALA A 49 7.14 -2.32 4.56
CA ALA A 49 6.27 -3.12 5.42
C ALA A 49 4.84 -2.57 5.46
N GLY A 50 4.68 -1.25 5.52
CA GLY A 50 3.38 -0.59 5.42
C GLY A 50 2.68 -0.88 4.09
N ALA A 51 3.38 -0.74 2.97
CA ALA A 51 2.84 -1.05 1.64
C ALA A 51 2.42 -2.53 1.51
N PHE A 52 3.19 -3.44 2.09
CA PHE A 52 2.87 -4.86 2.14
C PHE A 52 1.58 -5.13 2.93
N VAL A 53 1.44 -4.54 4.12
CA VAL A 53 0.22 -4.68 4.93
C VAL A 53 -1.01 -4.12 4.20
N LEU A 54 -0.88 -2.95 3.54
CA LEU A 54 -1.95 -2.39 2.72
C LEU A 54 -2.35 -3.32 1.56
N SER A 55 -1.36 -3.99 0.95
CA SER A 55 -1.59 -4.97 -0.10
C SER A 55 -2.32 -6.21 0.41
N LEU A 56 -1.95 -6.73 1.59
CA LEU A 56 -2.67 -7.85 2.22
C LEU A 56 -4.12 -7.48 2.57
N VAL A 57 -4.35 -6.31 3.16
CA VAL A 57 -5.71 -5.84 3.45
C VAL A 57 -6.53 -5.74 2.17
N THR A 58 -5.97 -5.14 1.12
CA THR A 58 -6.62 -5.03 -0.20
C THR A 58 -6.96 -6.40 -0.78
N LEU A 59 -6.02 -7.36 -0.71
CA LEU A 59 -6.23 -8.72 -1.18
C LEU A 59 -7.38 -9.42 -0.43
N LEU A 60 -7.39 -9.34 0.90
CA LEU A 60 -8.43 -9.96 1.73
C LEU A 60 -9.81 -9.35 1.44
N THR A 61 -9.88 -8.03 1.26
CA THR A 61 -11.13 -7.35 0.90
C THR A 61 -11.63 -7.75 -0.48
N LEU A 62 -10.75 -7.81 -1.48
CA LEU A 62 -11.14 -8.20 -2.84
C LEU A 62 -11.55 -9.67 -2.92
N THR A 63 -10.90 -10.54 -2.16
CA THR A 63 -11.24 -11.98 -2.12
C THR A 63 -12.56 -12.24 -1.39
N GLY A 64 -12.93 -11.39 -0.43
CA GLY A 64 -14.22 -11.47 0.26
C GLY A 64 -15.41 -10.93 -0.56
N ASN A 65 -15.18 -10.29 -1.70
CA ASN A 65 -16.26 -9.75 -2.54
C ASN A 65 -16.95 -10.84 -3.38
N PRO A 66 -18.29 -10.83 -3.47
CA PRO A 66 -19.04 -11.80 -4.27
C PRO A 66 -18.69 -11.70 -5.75
N SER A 67 -18.61 -12.86 -6.41
CA SER A 67 -18.26 -12.97 -7.83
C SER A 67 -19.26 -12.31 -8.78
N SER A 68 -20.50 -12.10 -8.34
CA SER A 68 -21.56 -11.43 -9.09
C SER A 68 -21.27 -9.96 -9.41
N GLY A 69 -20.36 -9.31 -8.68
CA GLY A 69 -19.94 -7.93 -8.93
C GLY A 69 -18.76 -7.78 -9.91
N ARG A 70 -18.23 -8.88 -10.45
CA ARG A 70 -17.08 -8.84 -11.37
C ARG A 70 -17.53 -8.44 -12.77
N VAL A 71 -17.14 -7.26 -13.23
CA VAL A 71 -17.41 -6.76 -14.59
C VAL A 71 -16.20 -7.03 -15.48
N PHE A 72 -16.39 -7.82 -16.54
CA PHE A 72 -15.40 -7.98 -17.60
C PHE A 72 -15.68 -6.97 -18.72
N VAL A 73 -14.85 -5.94 -18.82
CA VAL A 73 -14.92 -4.97 -19.93
C VAL A 73 -13.91 -5.40 -20.98
N LEU A 74 -14.40 -6.00 -22.05
CA LEU A 74 -13.60 -6.40 -23.21
C LEU A 74 -13.81 -5.34 -24.30
N HIS A 75 -12.79 -4.50 -24.54
CA HIS A 75 -12.80 -3.61 -25.70
C HIS A 75 -12.43 -4.45 -26.92
N LEU A 76 -13.41 -4.68 -27.80
CA LEU A 76 -13.28 -5.34 -29.10
C LEU A 76 -12.85 -4.34 -30.18
#